data_AF-A0A0B3ADE3-F1
#
_entry.id   AF-A0A0B3ADE3-F1
#
_cell.length_a   1.000
_cell.length_b   1.000
_cell.length_c   1.000
_cell.angle_alpha   90.00
_cell.angle_beta   90.00
_cell.angle_gamma   90.00
#
_symmetry.space_group_name_H-M   'P 1'
#
loop_
_entity.id
_entity.type
_entity.pdbx_description
1 polymer ?
#
loop_
_entity_poly.entity_id
_entity_poly.type
_entity_poly.pdbx_seq_one_letter_code
_entity_poly.pdbx_strand_id
1 'polypeptide(L)' 'MMQWQCMTCANKIEAEEAPEECPRCKSQMSFSQVRDWRFF' A
#
# COMPACT_ATOMS: atom_id res chain seq x y z
N MET A 1 0.02 12.93 -2.67
CA MET A 1 0.54 11.57 -2.89
C MET A 1 -0.01 10.67 -1.79
N MET A 2 -0.53 9.49 -2.14
CA MET A 2 -1.13 8.56 -1.18
C MET A 2 -0.18 7.36 -0.96
N GLN A 3 -0.13 6.83 0.26
CA GLN A 3 0.69 5.66 0.56
C GLN A 3 -0.21 4.42 0.68
N TRP A 4 0.21 3.35 0.02
CA TRP A 4 -0.45 2.06 0.02
C TRP A 4 0.45 1.02 0.66
N GLN A 5 -0.06 0.26 1.63
CA GLN A 5 0.67 -0.83 2.24
C GLN A 5 0.08 -2.16 1.79
N CYS A 6 0.93 -3.01 1.22
CA CYS A 6 0.57 -4.38 0.90
C CYS A 6 0.31 -5.14 2.21
N MET A 7 -0.87 -5.73 2.36
CA MET A 7 -1.22 -6.52 3.54
C MET A 7 -0.56 -7.90 3.57
N THR A 8 -0.05 -8.37 2.43
CA THR A 8 0.63 -9.67 2.32
C THR A 8 2.10 -9.59 2.76
N CYS A 9 2.82 -8.54 2.39
CA CYS A 9 4.26 -8.42 2.67
C CYS A 9 4.66 -7.13 3.42
N ALA A 10 3.69 -6.30 3.82
CA ALA A 10 3.89 -5.00 4.46
C ALA A 10 4.69 -3.98 3.62
N ASN A 11 4.83 -4.20 2.31
CA ASN A 11 5.54 -3.26 1.43
C ASN A 11 4.74 -1.97 1.23
N LYS A 12 5.40 -0.82 1.39
CA LYS A 12 4.81 0.51 1.20
C LYS A 12 5.08 0.99 -0.23
N ILE A 13 4.05 1.52 -0.87
CA ILE A 13 4.06 1.98 -2.26
C ILE A 13 3.43 3.38 -2.27
N GLU A 14 4.10 4.34 -2.88
CA GLU A 14 3.58 5.69 -3.06
C GLU A 14 2.94 5.79 -4.45
N ALA A 15 1.63 5.94 -4.50
CA ALA A 15 0.86 6.03 -5.73
C ALA A 15 -0.42 6.82 -5.48
N GLU A 16 -0.94 7.50 -6.50
CA GLU A 16 -2.22 8.22 -6.38
C GLU A 16 -3.41 7.26 -6.18
N GLU A 17 -3.32 6.08 -6.79
CA GLU A 17 -4.33 5.02 -6.77
C GLU A 17 -3.75 3.70 -6.24
N ALA A 18 -4.62 2.78 -5.84
CA ALA A 18 -4.20 1.46 -5.35
C ALA A 18 -3.53 0.67 -6.50
N PRO A 19 -2.32 0.14 -6.29
CA PRO A 19 -1.70 -0.73 -7.29
C PRO A 19 -2.46 -2.05 -7.42
N GLU A 20 -2.52 -2.60 -8.64
CA GLU A 20 -3.15 -3.91 -8.89
C GLU A 20 -2.29 -5.07 -8.37
N GLU A 21 -0.96 -4.91 -8.43
CA GLU A 21 0.03 -5.92 -8.05
C GLU A 21 1.13 -5.33 -7.17
N CYS A 22 1.59 -6.09 -6.17
CA CYS A 22 2.71 -5.68 -5.34
C CYS A 22 4.04 -5.95 -6.06
N PRO A 23 4.92 -4.93 -6.26
CA PRO A 23 6.22 -5.14 -6.91
C PRO A 23 7.16 -6.04 -6.10
N ARG A 24 6.87 -6.28 -4.81
CA ARG A 24 7.70 -7.10 -3.92
C ARG A 24 7.29 -8.57 -3.91
N CYS A 25 6.01 -8.85 -3.66
CA CYS A 25 5.51 -10.22 -3.48
C CYS A 25 4.59 -10.69 -4.61
N LYS A 26 4.30 -9.84 -5.60
CA LYS A 26 3.41 -10.13 -6.73
C LYS A 26 1.99 -10.55 -6.32
N SER A 27 1.60 -10.25 -5.08
CA SER A 27 0.24 -10.48 -4.62
C SER A 27 -0.68 -9.44 -5.23
N GLN A 28 -1.83 -9.89 -5.71
CA GLN A 28 -2.86 -9.04 -6.25
C GLN A 28 -3.84 -8.64 -5.13
N MET A 29 -4.46 -7.46 -5.25
CA MET A 29 -5.69 -7.06 -4.54
C MET A 29 -5.63 -6.76 -3.04
N SER A 30 -4.48 -6.89 -2.36
CA SER A 30 -4.40 -6.70 -0.89
C SER A 30 -3.60 -5.46 -0.50
N PHE A 31 -4.16 -4.27 -0.75
CA PHE A 31 -3.56 -2.99 -0.35
C PHE A 31 -4.47 -2.22 0.60
N SER A 32 -3.89 -1.72 1.69
CA SER A 32 -4.54 -0.78 2.59
C SER A 32 -3.96 0.61 2.40
N GLN A 33 -4.84 1.59 2.27
CA GLN A 33 -4.44 2.99 2.21
C GLN A 33 -3.90 3.41 3.58
N VAL A 34 -2.60 3.67 3.65
CA VAL A 34 -1.97 4.25 4.83
C VAL A 34 -2.16 5.75 4.73
N ARG A 35 -3.28 6.24 5.27
CA ARG A 35 -3.37 7.65 5.64
C ARG A 35 -2.58 7.80 6.93
N ASP A 36 -1.40 8.40 6.83
CA ASP A 36 -0.55 8.71 7.97
C ASP A 36 -1.29 9.70 8.88
N TRP A 37 -1.98 9.19 9.91
CA TRP A 37 -2.51 9.98 11.01
C TRP A 37 -1.46 9.99 12.11
N ARG A 38 -0.39 10.75 11.90
CA ARG A 38 0.64 11.09 12.87
C ARG A 38 0.10 11.97 14.02
N PHE A 39 -1.07 11.63 14.57
CA PHE A 39 -1.72 12.27 15.71
C PHE A 39 -2.65 11.27 16.44
N PHE A 40 -2.07 10.44 17.31
CA PHE A 40 -2.53 10.27 18.69
C PHE A 40 -1.35 9.91 19.57
#